data_AF-A0A7S1AJG2-F1
#
_entry.id   AF-A0A7S1AJG2-F1
#
_cell.length_a   1.000
_cell.length_b   1.000
_cell.length_c   1.000
_cell.angle_alpha   90.00
_cell.angle_beta   90.00
_cell.angle_gamma   90.00
#
_symmetry.space_group_name_H-M   'P 1'
#
loop_
_entity.id
_entity.type
_entity.pdbx_description
1 polymer ?
#
loop_
_entity_poly.entity_id
_entity_poly.type
_entity_poly.pdbx_seq_one_letter_code
_entity_poly.pdbx_strand_id
1 'polypeptide(L)'
;MKGPCDSAGPPTDPCLEGQARWVAERAQWLQVLEEEVAQLPSSFEDDGTLRPLLLERHLRSGGPVDLEAWERTSLEASLQETAHPYTELRRPVPLPLVISTAAKSWGQS
;
A
#
# COMPACT_ATOMS: atom_id res chain seq x y z
N MET A 1 22.42 -21.78 -14.63
CA MET A 1 21.99 -21.10 -13.40
C MET A 1 20.50 -21.32 -13.26
N LYS A 2 20.09 -22.20 -12.33
CA LYS A 2 18.68 -22.45 -12.01
C LYS A 2 18.18 -21.31 -11.12
N GLY A 3 17.12 -20.62 -11.54
CA GLY A 3 16.45 -19.60 -10.74
C GLY A 3 15.61 -20.22 -9.61
N PRO A 4 15.17 -19.43 -8.62
CA PRO A 4 14.51 -19.91 -7.41
C PRO A 4 13.03 -20.26 -7.66
N CYS A 5 12.77 -21.15 -8.62
CA CYS A 5 11.44 -21.71 -8.89
C CYS A 5 11.43 -23.24 -8.74
N ASP A 6 12.49 -23.85 -8.20
CA ASP A 6 12.55 -25.28 -7.90
C ASP A 6 11.90 -25.61 -6.54
N SER A 7 10.69 -25.08 -6.29
CA SER A 7 9.84 -25.51 -5.18
C SER A 7 8.90 -26.58 -5.70
N ALA A 8 9.08 -27.82 -5.28
CA ALA A 8 8.26 -28.97 -5.64
C ALA A 8 6.85 -28.90 -5.01
N GLY A 9 6.01 -28.01 -5.52
CA GLY A 9 4.57 -27.93 -5.25
C GLY A 9 3.82 -27.68 -6.57
N PRO A 10 2.49 -27.91 -6.63
CA PRO A 10 1.71 -27.48 -7.79
C PRO A 10 1.95 -25.97 -8.02
N PRO A 11 1.97 -25.48 -9.26
CA PRO A 11 2.17 -24.06 -9.53
C PRO A 11 1.06 -23.28 -8.83
N THR A 12 1.37 -22.70 -7.67
CA THR A 12 0.53 -21.65 -7.10
C THR A 12 0.61 -20.51 -8.10
N ASP A 13 -0.55 -20.17 -8.67
CA ASP A 13 -0.65 -19.03 -9.57
C ASP A 13 -0.15 -17.79 -8.80
N PRO A 14 0.94 -17.13 -9.23
CA PRO A 14 1.50 -15.99 -8.51
C PRO A 14 0.48 -14.85 -8.35
N CYS A 15 -0.56 -14.81 -9.18
CA CYS A 15 -1.69 -13.90 -9.03
C CYS A 15 -2.55 -14.19 -7.77
N LEU A 16 -2.69 -15.46 -7.39
CA LEU A 16 -3.44 -15.86 -6.18
C LEU A 16 -2.67 -15.50 -4.90
N GLU A 17 -1.34 -15.62 -4.90
CA GLU A 17 -0.51 -15.18 -3.77
C GLU A 17 -0.54 -13.66 -3.59
N GLY A 18 -0.50 -12.90 -4.68
CA GLY A 18 -0.61 -11.44 -4.64
C GLY A 18 -1.95 -10.97 -4.08
N GLN A 19 -3.05 -11.57 -4.53
CA GLN A 19 -4.39 -11.24 -4.03
C GLN A 19 -4.54 -11.60 -2.55
N ALA A 20 -4.15 -12.82 -2.14
CA ALA A 20 -4.25 -13.25 -0.75
C ALA A 20 -3.46 -12.34 0.19
N ARG A 21 -2.24 -11.96 -0.21
CA ARG A 21 -1.41 -11.03 0.56
C ARG A 21 -2.03 -9.65 0.66
N TRP A 22 -2.55 -9.12 -0.45
CA TRP A 22 -3.25 -7.84 -0.45
C TRP A 22 -4.49 -7.85 0.45
N VAL A 23 -5.28 -8.94 0.43
CA VAL A 23 -6.44 -9.13 1.30
C VAL A 23 -6.01 -9.08 2.77
N ALA A 24 -4.98 -9.84 3.15
CA ALA A 24 -4.48 -9.88 4.52
C ALA A 24 -3.94 -8.51 5.00
N GLU A 25 -3.08 -7.86 4.22
CA GLU A 25 -2.51 -6.55 4.57
C GLU A 25 -3.62 -5.48 4.68
N ARG A 26 -4.58 -5.48 3.77
CA ARG A 26 -5.68 -4.51 3.76
C ARG A 26 -6.68 -4.79 4.88
N ALA A 27 -6.97 -6.05 5.20
CA ALA A 27 -7.80 -6.43 6.35
C ALA A 27 -7.17 -5.96 7.67
N GLN A 28 -5.86 -6.14 7.83
CA GLN A 28 -5.12 -5.65 8.97
C GLN A 28 -5.17 -4.12 9.08
N TRP A 29 -4.92 -3.40 7.98
CA TRP A 29 -4.92 -1.93 7.99
C TRP A 29 -6.30 -1.36 8.30
N LEU A 30 -7.34 -1.87 7.64
CA LEU A 30 -8.72 -1.44 7.84
C LEU A 30 -9.33 -2.00 9.13
N GLN A 31 -8.64 -2.94 9.78
CA GLN A 31 -9.08 -3.70 10.95
C GLN A 31 -10.45 -4.35 10.73
N VAL A 32 -10.66 -4.92 9.54
CA VAL A 32 -11.86 -5.68 9.15
C VAL A 32 -11.48 -7.13 8.85
N LEU A 33 -12.46 -7.99 8.67
CA LEU A 33 -12.25 -9.39 8.35
C LEU A 33 -11.73 -9.56 6.91
N GLU A 34 -10.87 -10.56 6.68
CA GLU A 34 -10.34 -10.87 5.35
C GLU A 34 -11.46 -11.25 4.37
N GLU A 35 -12.52 -11.90 4.85
CA GLU A 35 -13.70 -12.28 4.06
C GLU A 35 -14.46 -11.05 3.54
N GLU A 36 -14.45 -9.93 4.27
CA GLU A 36 -15.07 -8.68 3.83
C GLU A 36 -14.19 -7.95 2.79
N VAL A 37 -12.86 -8.07 2.91
CA VAL A 37 -11.92 -7.49 1.96
C VAL A 37 -11.84 -8.28 0.66
N ALA A 38 -12.00 -9.61 0.74
CA ALA A 38 -12.00 -10.50 -0.41
C ALA A 38 -13.23 -10.34 -1.31
N GLN A 39 -14.31 -9.71 -0.82
CA GLN A 39 -15.50 -9.39 -1.60
C GLN A 39 -15.21 -8.22 -2.55
N LEU A 40 -14.79 -8.57 -3.77
CA LEU A 40 -14.57 -7.60 -4.83
C LEU A 40 -15.92 -7.06 -5.35
N PRO A 41 -16.03 -5.73 -5.57
CA PRO A 41 -17.21 -5.14 -6.16
C PRO A 41 -17.42 -5.69 -7.58
N SER A 42 -18.69 -5.79 -7.96
CA SER A 42 -19.10 -6.36 -9.24
C SER A 42 -18.80 -5.45 -10.43
N SER A 43 -18.62 -4.15 -10.17
CA SER A 43 -18.32 -3.13 -11.17
C SER A 43 -17.57 -1.95 -10.55
N PHE A 44 -17.08 -1.03 -11.38
CA PHE A 44 -16.44 0.20 -10.90
C PHE A 44 -17.40 1.15 -10.17
N GLU A 45 -18.68 1.16 -10.54
CA GLU A 45 -19.72 1.99 -9.90
C GLU A 45 -20.30 1.35 -8.63
N ASP A 46 -19.87 0.12 -8.32
CA ASP A 46 -20.25 -0.60 -7.12
C ASP A 46 -19.26 -0.25 -6.00
N ASP A 47 -19.73 0.52 -5.03
CA ASP A 47 -18.97 0.93 -3.86
C ASP A 47 -18.48 -0.25 -2.98
N GLY A 48 -19.01 -1.45 -3.22
CA GLY A 48 -18.65 -2.68 -2.51
C GLY A 48 -19.08 -2.69 -1.04
N THR A 49 -18.75 -3.78 -0.35
CA THR A 49 -19.12 -4.01 1.06
C THR A 49 -18.26 -3.24 2.05
N LEU A 50 -17.03 -2.89 1.67
CA LEU A 50 -16.11 -2.19 2.58
C LEU A 50 -16.54 -0.76 2.90
N ARG A 51 -17.12 -0.03 1.94
CA ARG A 51 -17.52 1.37 2.15
C ARG A 51 -18.55 1.53 3.28
N PRO A 52 -19.70 0.81 3.29
CA PRO A 52 -20.66 0.92 4.39
C PRO A 52 -20.09 0.42 5.71
N LEU A 53 -19.33 -0.68 5.73
CA LEU A 53 -18.68 -1.20 6.93
C LEU A 53 -17.74 -0.18 7.59
N LEU A 54 -16.90 0.46 6.78
CA LEU A 54 -15.98 1.49 7.26
C LEU A 54 -16.72 2.74 7.73
N LEU A 55 -17.80 3.14 7.05
CA LEU A 55 -18.62 4.29 7.43
C LEU A 55 -19.30 4.05 8.79
N GLU A 56 -19.94 2.90 8.98
CA GLU A 56 -20.56 2.53 10.25
C GLU A 56 -19.55 2.50 11.39
N ARG A 57 -18.38 1.91 11.14
CA ARG A 57 -17.28 1.90 12.10
C ARG A 57 -16.85 3.33 12.45
N HIS A 58 -16.69 4.18 11.45
CA HIS A 58 -16.31 5.58 11.64
C HIS A 58 -17.30 6.31 12.55
N LEU A 59 -18.60 6.11 12.32
CA LEU A 59 -19.67 6.69 13.14
C LEU A 59 -19.61 6.18 14.58
N ARG A 60 -19.29 4.89 14.79
CA ARG A 60 -19.10 4.32 16.14
C ARG A 60 -17.83 4.83 16.83
N SER A 61 -16.78 5.13 16.07
CA SER A 61 -15.49 5.61 16.58
C SER A 61 -15.45 7.12 16.84
N GLY A 62 -16.57 7.84 16.69
CA GLY A 62 -16.66 9.28 16.97
C GLY A 62 -16.47 10.18 15.76
N GLY A 63 -16.42 9.61 14.55
CA GLY A 63 -16.27 10.36 13.30
C GLY A 63 -14.84 10.82 13.01
N PRO A 64 -14.65 11.62 11.94
CA PRO A 64 -13.35 12.19 11.62
C PRO A 64 -12.87 13.07 12.77
N VAL A 65 -11.63 12.84 13.21
CA VAL A 65 -10.97 13.72 14.18
C VAL A 65 -10.47 14.94 13.43
N ASP A 66 -10.77 16.14 13.95
CA ASP A 66 -10.15 17.35 13.42
C ASP A 66 -8.68 17.38 13.82
N LEU A 67 -7.80 17.46 12.83
CA LEU A 67 -6.36 17.54 13.06
C LEU A 67 -6.00 18.91 13.62
N GLU A 68 -5.08 18.93 14.59
CA GLU A 68 -4.49 20.18 15.03
C GLU A 68 -3.76 20.86 13.85
N ALA A 69 -3.62 22.18 13.91
CA ALA A 69 -3.04 22.94 12.80
C ALA A 69 -1.63 22.46 12.42
N TRP A 70 -0.83 22.01 13.39
CA TRP A 70 0.51 21.48 13.15
C TRP A 70 0.47 20.09 12.51
N GLU A 71 -0.46 19.22 12.90
CA GLU A 71 -0.64 17.89 12.30
C GLU A 71 -1.04 18.03 10.83
N ARG A 72 -1.98 18.94 10.55
CA ARG A 72 -2.39 19.25 9.18
C ARG A 72 -1.22 19.77 8.33
N THR A 73 -0.45 20.71 8.87
CA THR A 73 0.74 21.27 8.18
C THR A 73 1.80 20.19 7.93
N SER A 74 2.04 19.31 8.90
CA SER A 74 3.00 18.21 8.77
C SER A 74 2.55 17.18 7.73
N LEU A 75 1.25 16.88 7.68
CA LEU A 75 0.67 15.99 6.68
C LEU A 75 0.77 16.59 5.27
N GLU A 76 0.43 17.88 5.11
CA GLU A 76 0.56 18.60 3.84
C GLU A 76 2.00 18.60 3.32
N ALA A 77 2.99 18.83 4.20
CA ALA A 77 4.40 18.75 3.84
C ALA A 77 4.79 17.34 3.35
N SER A 78 4.34 16.30 4.06
CA SER A 78 4.61 14.89 3.71
C SER A 78 3.97 14.50 2.37
N LEU A 79 2.74 14.96 2.12
CA LEU A 79 2.05 14.75 0.85
C LEU A 79 2.78 15.46 -0.29
N GLN A 80 3.25 16.68 -0.08
CA GLN A 80 3.99 17.43 -1.09
C GLN A 80 5.30 16.75 -1.46
N GLU A 81 6.01 16.20 -0.46
CA GLU A 81 7.25 15.46 -0.65
C GLU A 81 7.03 14.14 -1.42
N THR A 82 5.98 13.39 -1.06
CA THR A 82 5.66 12.11 -1.73
C THR A 82 5.05 12.28 -3.12
N ALA A 83 4.35 13.40 -3.39
CA ALA A 83 3.80 13.71 -4.71
C ALA A 83 4.86 14.07 -5.76
N HIS A 84 6.07 14.46 -5.32
CA HIS A 84 7.17 14.84 -6.21
C HIS A 84 8.40 13.97 -5.92
N PRO A 85 8.30 12.64 -6.08
CA PRO A 85 9.20 11.75 -5.36
C PRO A 85 10.66 11.94 -5.78
N TYR A 86 10.98 12.36 -7.02
CA TYR A 86 12.36 12.63 -7.42
C TYR A 86 12.44 13.69 -8.53
N THR A 87 13.54 14.45 -8.53
CA THR A 87 13.88 15.29 -9.68
C THR A 87 14.20 14.42 -10.90
N GLU A 88 13.81 14.88 -12.09
CA GLU A 88 14.17 14.17 -13.32
C GLU A 88 15.68 14.00 -13.44
N LEU A 89 16.12 12.78 -13.74
CA LEU A 89 17.53 12.51 -13.94
C LEU A 89 17.99 13.25 -15.20
N ARG A 90 18.94 14.19 -15.04
CA ARG A 90 19.56 14.92 -16.18
C ARG A 90 20.25 14.00 -17.20
N ARG A 91 20.52 12.76 -16.81
CA ARG A 91 21.11 11.71 -17.66
C ARG A 91 20.65 10.34 -17.18
N PRO A 92 20.53 9.34 -18.07
CA PRO A 92 20.31 7.97 -17.65
C PRO A 92 21.45 7.53 -16.74
N VAL A 93 21.10 7.00 -15.56
CA VAL A 93 22.04 6.46 -14.58
C VAL A 93 21.82 4.95 -14.49
N PRO A 94 22.88 4.12 -14.43
CA PRO A 94 22.72 2.70 -14.25
C PRO A 94 21.92 2.38 -12.97
N LEU A 95 20.81 1.65 -13.13
CA LEU A 95 19.95 1.19 -12.03
C LEU A 95 20.70 0.62 -10.82
N PRO A 96 21.75 -0.22 -10.98
CA PRO A 96 22.51 -0.75 -9.86
C PRO A 96 23.18 0.33 -8.99
N LEU A 97 23.63 1.42 -9.63
CA LEU A 97 24.24 2.55 -8.91
C LEU A 97 23.18 3.32 -8.11
N VAL A 98 21.99 3.52 -8.68
CA VAL A 98 20.87 4.18 -8.00
C VAL A 98 20.44 3.38 -6.77
N ILE A 99 20.24 2.06 -6.93
CA ILE A 99 19.82 1.17 -5.84
C ILE A 99 20.87 1.13 -4.72
N SER A 100 22.16 0.96 -5.05
CA SER A 100 23.22 0.94 -4.03
C SER A 100 23.39 2.27 -3.30
N THR A 101 23.10 3.40 -3.97
CA THR A 101 23.14 4.73 -3.34
C THR A 101 21.95 4.93 -2.41
N ALA A 102 20.74 4.58 -2.85
CA ALA A 102 19.53 4.64 -2.02
C ALA A 102 19.63 3.73 -0.78
N ALA A 103 20.16 2.51 -0.93
CA ALA A 103 20.38 1.60 0.19
C ALA A 103 21.37 2.16 1.22
N LYS A 104 22.41 2.88 0.78
CA LYS A 104 23.36 3.55 1.69
C LYS A 104 22.75 4.73 2.42
N SER A 105 21.91 5.53 1.74
CA SER A 105 21.25 6.68 2.38
C SER A 105 20.19 6.25 3.39
N TRP A 106 19.45 5.18 3.11
CA TRP A 106 18.42 4.68 4.03
C TRP A 106 18.99 3.92 5.23
N GLY A 107 20.18 3.32 5.12
CA GLY A 107 20.86 2.63 6.22
C GLY A 107 21.61 3.54 7.21
N GLN A 108 21.58 4.87 7.01
CA GLN A 108 22.25 5.86 7.87
C GLN A 108 21.28 6.72 8.70
N SER A 109 19.99 6.36 8.74
CA SER A 109 18.97 7.05 9.55
C SER A 109 18.61 6.28 10.81
#